data_AF-A0A2M7Y605-F1
#
_entry.id   AF-A0A2M7Y605-F1
#
_cell.length_a   1.000
_cell.length_b   1.000
_cell.length_c   1.000
_cell.angle_alpha   90.00
_cell.angle_beta   90.00
_cell.angle_gamma   90.00
#
_symmetry.space_group_name_H-M   'P 1'
#
loop_
_entity.id
_entity.type
_entity.pdbx_description
1 polymer ?
#
loop_
_entity_poly.entity_id
_entity_poly.type
_entity_poly.pdbx_seq_one_letter_code
_entity_poly.pdbx_strand_id
1 'polypeptide(L)' 'MHEHEDGERACMSRRQFLLSGGAVVTLAAVPGGLALGAPLRALKADYPKVKIGRLSALKQGVPVVFAYPYPNVHNIL' A
#
# COMPACT_ATOMS: atom_id res chain seq x y z
N MET A 1 8.32 40.49 -11.31
CA MET A 1 7.87 40.14 -9.95
C MET A 1 6.96 38.93 -10.11
N HIS A 2 7.43 37.79 -9.59
CA HIS A 2 6.95 36.39 -9.73
C HIS A 2 5.55 36.11 -10.33
N GLU A 3 5.56 35.42 -11.47
CA GLU A 3 4.48 34.53 -11.90
C GLU A 3 4.62 33.16 -11.17
N HIS A 4 3.49 32.61 -10.75
CA HIS A 4 3.39 31.20 -10.34
C HIS A 4 2.27 30.56 -11.15
N GLU A 5 2.70 29.82 -12.17
CA GLU A 5 1.91 28.89 -12.95
C GLU A 5 1.50 27.67 -12.12
N ASP A 6 0.32 27.17 -12.47
CA ASP A 6 -0.16 25.79 -12.46
C ASP A 6 0.04 24.91 -11.23
N GLY A 7 -1.09 24.64 -10.60
CA GLY A 7 -1.31 23.52 -9.72
C GLY A 7 -2.71 23.59 -9.17
N GLU A 8 -3.69 23.27 -10.02
CA GLU A 8 -5.12 23.21 -9.70
C GLU A 8 -5.37 22.14 -8.63
N ARG A 9 -4.99 22.45 -7.39
CA ARG A 9 -5.37 21.69 -6.22
C ARG A 9 -6.87 21.93 -6.08
N ALA A 10 -7.65 20.91 -6.42
CA ALA A 10 -9.06 20.82 -6.11
C ALA A 10 -9.26 20.81 -4.59
N CYS A 11 -9.03 21.96 -3.95
CA CYS A 11 -9.28 22.21 -2.54
C CYS A 11 -10.79 22.29 -2.35
N MET A 12 -11.45 21.13 -2.34
CA MET A 12 -12.87 21.07 -2.04
C MET A 12 -13.10 21.47 -0.58
N SER A 13 -14.12 22.29 -0.36
CA SER A 13 -14.60 22.58 0.99
C SER A 13 -15.01 21.28 1.68
N ARG A 14 -14.83 21.19 3.01
CA ARG A 14 -15.28 20.03 3.81
C ARG A 14 -16.73 19.66 3.50
N ARG A 15 -17.60 20.64 3.24
CA ARG A 15 -19.00 20.38 2.86
C ARG A 15 -19.10 19.69 1.50
N GLN A 16 -18.35 20.17 0.50
CA GLN A 16 -18.32 19.55 -0.83
C GLN A 16 -17.76 18.12 -0.76
N PHE A 17 -16.73 17.88 0.06
CA PHE A 17 -16.19 16.55 0.30
C PHE A 17 -17.22 15.62 0.98
N LEU A 18 -17.95 16.12 1.99
CA LEU A 18 -18.98 15.33 2.68
C LEU A 18 -20.19 15.04 1.78
N LEU A 19 -20.62 16.01 0.97
CA LEU A 19 -21.71 15.82 0.00
C LEU A 19 -21.30 14.87 -1.13
N SER A 20 -20.10 15.02 -1.70
CA SER A 20 -19.62 14.13 -2.77
C SER A 20 -19.36 12.72 -2.26
N GLY A 21 -18.70 12.57 -1.10
CA GLY A 21 -18.46 11.27 -0.47
C GLY A 21 -19.77 10.57 -0.05
N GLY A 22 -20.71 11.31 0.55
CA GLY A 22 -22.01 10.79 0.98
C GLY A 22 -22.87 10.32 -0.19
N ALA A 23 -22.93 11.09 -1.29
CA ALA A 23 -23.68 10.72 -2.48
C ALA A 23 -23.11 9.49 -3.21
N VAL A 24 -21.78 9.33 -3.22
CA VAL A 24 -21.13 8.15 -3.83
C VAL A 24 -21.43 6.87 -3.05
N VAL A 25 -21.45 6.93 -1.71
CA VAL A 25 -21.73 5.75 -0.87
C VAL A 25 -23.18 5.28 -1.03
N THR A 26 -24.15 6.19 -1.15
CA THR A 26 -25.56 5.81 -1.34
C THR A 26 -25.82 5.20 -2.73
N LEU A 27 -25.17 5.70 -3.78
CA LEU A 27 -25.29 5.14 -5.12
C LEU A 27 -24.69 3.72 -5.22
N ALA A 28 -23.58 3.47 -4.52
CA ALA A 28 -22.93 2.15 -4.47
C ALA A 28 -23.71 1.11 -3.64
N ALA A 29 -24.65 1.55 -2.80
CA ALA A 29 -25.50 0.68 -1.99
C ALA A 29 -26.76 0.20 -2.73
N VAL A 30 -27.06 0.75 -3.92
CA VAL A 30 -28.18 0.30 -4.76
C VAL A 30 -27.77 -0.99 -5.47
N PRO A 31 -28.46 -2.13 -5.24
CA PRO A 31 -28.18 -3.36 -5.97
C PRO A 31 -28.45 -3.12 -7.46
N GLY A 32 -27.40 -3.19 -8.29
CA GLY A 32 -27.49 -2.95 -9.74
C GLY A 32 -27.18 -1.52 -10.20
N GLY A 33 -26.89 -0.58 -9.29
CA GLY A 33 -26.38 0.75 -9.62
C GLY A 33 -24.85 0.72 -9.80
N LEU A 34 -24.39 1.18 -10.97
CA LEU A 34 -23.00 1.44 -11.38
C LEU A 34 -21.93 0.66 -10.59
N ALA A 35 -21.47 -0.43 -11.21
CA ALA A 35 -20.32 -1.25 -10.78
C ALA A 35 -18.99 -0.47 -10.76
N LEU A 36 -18.89 0.58 -9.95
CA LEU A 36 -17.64 1.27 -9.61
C LEU A 36 -16.98 0.67 -8.37
N GLY A 37 -17.65 -0.28 -7.71
CA GLY A 37 -17.12 -1.09 -6.63
C GLY A 37 -16.36 -2.32 -7.12
N ALA A 38 -15.53 -2.20 -8.16
CA ALA A 38 -14.46 -3.18 -8.31
C ALA A 38 -13.69 -3.14 -7.00
N PRO A 39 -13.65 -4.22 -6.20
CA PRO A 39 -12.90 -4.20 -4.95
C PRO A 39 -11.49 -3.79 -5.36
N LEU A 40 -11.01 -2.66 -4.82
CA LEU A 40 -9.60 -2.31 -4.88
C LEU A 40 -8.89 -3.49 -4.22
N ARG A 41 -8.51 -4.47 -5.04
CA ARG A 41 -7.74 -5.61 -4.61
C ARG A 41 -6.41 -4.98 -4.24
N ALA A 42 -6.26 -4.69 -2.95
CA ALA A 42 -4.97 -4.32 -2.40
C ALA A 42 -4.01 -5.37 -2.93
N LEU A 43 -3.05 -4.95 -3.77
CA LEU A 43 -2.01 -5.82 -4.28
C LEU A 43 -1.19 -6.26 -3.07
N LYS A 44 -1.60 -7.37 -2.48
CA LYS A 44 -0.91 -7.97 -1.36
C LYS A 44 0.20 -8.84 -1.95
N ALA A 45 1.44 -8.44 -1.71
CA ALA A 45 2.56 -9.33 -1.92
C ALA A 45 2.53 -10.42 -0.84
N ASP A 46 2.45 -11.69 -1.25
CA ASP A 46 2.56 -12.82 -0.34
C ASP A 46 4.01 -13.30 -0.32
N TYR A 47 4.63 -13.26 0.87
CA TYR A 47 5.98 -13.77 1.10
C TYR A 47 5.93 -14.97 2.06
N PRO A 48 6.68 -16.05 1.78
CA PRO A 48 6.66 -17.25 2.61
C PRO A 48 7.25 -16.97 3.99
N LYS A 49 6.73 -17.56 5.07
CA LYS A 49 7.39 -17.47 6.39
C LYS A 49 8.46 -18.55 6.49
N VAL A 50 9.74 -18.16 6.44
CA VAL A 50 10.88 -19.08 6.50
C VAL A 50 11.75 -18.76 7.71
N LYS A 51 12.18 -19.81 8.43
CA LYS A 51 13.10 -19.66 9.56
C LYS A 51 14.53 -19.49 9.06
N ILE A 52 15.07 -18.27 9.19
CA ILE A 52 16.44 -17.94 8.77
C ILE A 52 17.50 -18.40 9.77
N GLY A 53 17.22 -18.32 11.07
CA GLY A 53 18.19 -18.67 12.11
C GLY A 53 17.63 -18.56 13.52
N ARG A 54 18.53 -18.66 14.51
CA ARG A 54 18.24 -18.39 15.93
C ARG A 54 19.17 -17.29 16.42
N LEU A 55 18.69 -16.40 17.30
CA LEU A 55 19.51 -15.35 17.89
C LEU A 55 20.75 -15.90 18.61
N SER A 56 20.61 -17.04 19.28
CA SER A 56 21.71 -17.73 19.96
C SER A 56 22.81 -18.25 19.03
N ALA A 57 22.57 -18.28 17.71
CA ALA A 57 23.55 -18.71 16.72
C ALA A 57 24.30 -17.52 16.10
N LEU A 58 23.85 -16.28 16.34
CA LEU A 58 24.51 -15.08 15.83
C LEU A 58 25.74 -14.76 16.68
N LYS A 59 26.84 -14.42 16.02
CA LYS A 59 28.09 -13.98 16.65
C LYS A 59 28.44 -12.60 16.15
N GLN A 60 28.98 -11.77 17.04
CA GLN A 60 29.39 -10.42 16.68
C GLN A 60 30.50 -10.45 15.63
N GLY A 61 30.34 -9.65 14.57
CA GLY A 61 31.31 -9.55 13.48
C GLY A 61 31.36 -10.75 12.53
N VAL A 62 30.46 -11.72 12.68
CA VAL A 62 30.39 -12.90 11.80
C VAL A 62 29.08 -12.87 11.01
N PRO A 63 29.12 -12.59 9.69
CA PRO A 63 27.91 -12.51 8.89
C PRO A 63 27.32 -13.90 8.64
N VAL A 64 26.00 -14.01 8.67
CA VAL A 64 25.26 -15.23 8.32
C VAL A 64 24.54 -15.02 7.00
N VAL A 65 24.98 -15.73 5.95
CA VAL A 65 24.39 -15.65 4.61
C VAL A 65 23.11 -16.47 4.53
N PHE A 66 22.06 -15.91 3.93
CA PHE A 66 20.79 -16.59 3.71
C PHE A 66 20.07 -16.09 2.45
N ALA A 67 19.14 -16.89 1.94
CA ALA A 67 18.31 -16.53 0.78
C ALA A 67 16.84 -16.40 1.17
N TYR A 68 16.26 -15.24 0.88
CA TYR A 68 14.85 -14.93 1.15
C TYR A 68 14.41 -13.70 0.32
N PRO A 69 13.18 -13.67 -0.22
CA PRO A 69 12.17 -14.74 -0.24
C PRO A 69 12.39 -15.77 -1.36
N TYR A 70 13.33 -15.51 -2.28
CA TYR A 70 13.64 -16.38 -3.42
C TYR A 70 15.06 -16.95 -3.33
N PRO A 71 15.36 -18.10 -3.97
CA PRO A 71 16.68 -18.75 -3.91
C PRO A 71 17.82 -17.93 -4.52
N ASN A 72 17.51 -17.01 -5.45
CA ASN A 72 18.47 -16.17 -6.14
C ASN A 72 18.75 -14.83 -5.43
N VAL A 73 18.11 -14.57 -4.28
CA VAL A 73 18.36 -13.38 -3.46
C VAL A 73 19.38 -13.72 -2.38
N HIS A 74 20.41 -12.89 -2.25
CA HIS A 74 21.46 -13.07 -1.25
C HIS A 74 21.34 -11.98 -0.18
N ASN A 75 21.10 -12.39 1.06
CA ASN A 75 21.01 -11.51 2.23
C ASN A 75 22.03 -11.94 3.29
N ILE A 76 22.33 -11.05 4.24
CA ILE A 76 23.22 -11.30 5.38
C ILE A 76 22.58 -10.81 6.69
N LEU A 77 22.75 -11.57 7.77
CA LEU A 77 22.46 -11.18 9.16
C LEU A 77 23.75 -10.92 9.94
#